data_AF-K7QUJ3-F1
#
_entry.id   AF-K7QUJ3-F1
#
_cell.length_a   1.000
_cell.length_b   1.000
_cell.length_c   1.000
_cell.angle_alpha   90.00
_cell.angle_beta   90.00
_cell.angle_gamma   90.00
#
_symmetry.space_group_name_H-M   'P 1'
#
loop_
_entity.id
_entity.type
_entity.pdbx_description
1 polymer ?
#
loop_
_entity_poly.entity_id
_entity_poly.type
_entity_poly.pdbx_seq_one_letter_code
_entity_poly.pdbx_strand_id
1 'polypeptide(L)'
;MEAAGWLRTLRAPNLQLAVELTDAGRALAAPFLADEQARVLAEQRATAIRVLPLVPPVQADEADDRPVELDGRWHRALRGDYVIRLDGTTCLQLWNAAGQVTRLEGDPLQVATWLQSCHDAGIAVRVQINESATPEAGTVDVTAPADQTGTWCRQLDAALQAEGITGLTEDIQLAVVSPEASLRMLPAPARLLHVLRDADPLTAATYEEDTVAALADLLARAGFTDDQAQELQWHRIRWPLMSQEEADRRELNSLLDELEQRQLYCNRGQLTEIVFSPVRKPGERWTERLQWLLMTDGFGFRSPLSREAASRALTILAGYTGREVAEHLATVMVWNDAEAGERP
;
A
#
# COMPACT_ATOMS: atom_id res chain seq x y z
N MET A 1 -44.67 38.78 -21.62
CA MET A 1 -43.83 39.25 -20.49
C MET A 1 -43.69 40.77 -20.49
N GLU A 2 -43.25 41.40 -21.57
CA GLU A 2 -43.23 42.88 -21.67
C GLU A 2 -44.63 43.49 -21.60
N ALA A 3 -45.62 42.94 -22.34
CA ALA A 3 -47.03 43.35 -22.23
C ALA A 3 -47.66 43.10 -20.84
N ALA A 4 -47.07 42.21 -20.04
CA ALA A 4 -47.49 41.94 -18.66
C ALA A 4 -46.75 42.84 -17.64
N GLY A 5 -45.87 43.73 -18.13
CA GLY A 5 -45.09 44.66 -17.30
C GLY A 5 -43.92 44.03 -16.56
N TRP A 6 -43.53 42.77 -16.85
CA TRP A 6 -42.46 42.06 -16.13
C TRP A 6 -41.06 42.33 -16.68
N LEU A 7 -40.98 42.67 -17.97
CA LEU A 7 -39.72 42.94 -18.66
C LEU A 7 -39.83 44.27 -19.41
N ARG A 8 -38.71 44.98 -19.54
CA ARG A 8 -38.58 46.15 -20.40
C ARG A 8 -37.49 45.90 -21.43
N THR A 9 -37.83 46.06 -22.70
CA THR A 9 -36.86 45.95 -23.79
C THR A 9 -36.14 47.28 -23.97
N LEU A 10 -34.81 47.25 -23.91
CA LEU A 10 -33.93 48.38 -24.22
C LEU A 10 -33.37 48.16 -25.64
N ARG A 11 -33.74 49.04 -26.57
CA ARG A 11 -33.28 48.97 -27.97
C ARG A 11 -32.18 50.00 -28.20
N ALA A 12 -31.00 49.52 -28.56
CA ALA A 12 -29.92 50.38 -29.00
C ALA A 12 -29.95 50.54 -30.54
N PRO A 13 -29.48 51.68 -31.09
CA PRO A 13 -29.46 51.92 -32.54
C PRO A 13 -28.60 50.93 -33.34
N ASN A 14 -27.70 50.21 -32.66
CA ASN A 14 -26.79 49.22 -33.21
C ASN A 14 -27.40 47.81 -33.34
N LEU A 15 -28.74 47.70 -33.36
CA LEU A 15 -29.51 46.44 -33.41
C LEU A 15 -29.30 45.51 -32.20
N GLN A 16 -28.67 45.97 -31.11
CA GLN A 16 -28.56 45.20 -29.88
C GLN A 16 -29.84 45.31 -29.04
N LEU A 17 -30.29 44.17 -28.53
CA LEU A 17 -31.45 44.03 -27.68
C LEU A 17 -30.99 43.69 -26.25
N ALA A 18 -31.29 44.55 -25.29
CA ALA A 18 -31.18 44.23 -23.88
C ALA A 18 -32.58 44.14 -23.28
N VAL A 19 -32.75 43.27 -22.29
CA VAL A 19 -34.03 43.10 -21.59
C VAL A 19 -33.76 43.17 -20.10
N GLU A 20 -34.50 44.03 -19.41
CA GLU A 20 -34.39 44.21 -17.97
C GLU A 20 -35.67 43.73 -17.27
N LEU A 21 -35.53 43.04 -16.14
CA LEU A 21 -36.67 42.78 -15.26
C LEU A 21 -37.11 44.08 -14.59
N THR A 22 -38.40 44.39 -14.69
CA THR A 22 -39.02 45.45 -13.88
C THR A 22 -39.15 44.99 -12.43
N ASP A 23 -39.57 45.87 -11.51
CA ASP A 23 -39.83 45.47 -10.11
C ASP A 23 -40.87 44.35 -10.01
N ALA A 24 -41.93 44.40 -10.84
CA ALA A 24 -42.92 43.32 -10.93
C ALA A 24 -42.32 42.02 -11.46
N GLY A 25 -41.40 42.10 -12.44
CA GLY A 25 -40.66 40.94 -12.93
C GLY A 25 -39.71 40.36 -11.88
N ARG A 26 -39.00 41.19 -11.12
CA ARG A 26 -38.12 40.78 -10.02
C ARG A 26 -38.90 40.09 -8.91
N ALA A 27 -40.04 40.64 -8.51
CA ALA A 27 -40.91 40.03 -7.50
C ALA A 27 -41.40 38.63 -7.93
N LEU A 28 -41.73 38.46 -9.22
CA LEU A 28 -42.13 37.17 -9.77
C LEU A 28 -40.95 36.19 -9.90
N ALA A 29 -39.75 36.67 -10.22
CA ALA A 29 -38.55 35.86 -10.39
C ALA A 29 -37.89 35.43 -9.07
N ALA A 30 -38.11 36.18 -7.98
CA ALA A 30 -37.50 35.94 -6.67
C ALA A 30 -37.66 34.48 -6.14
N PRO A 31 -38.86 33.86 -6.13
CA PRO A 31 -38.99 32.47 -5.66
C PRO A 31 -38.24 31.49 -6.57
N PHE A 32 -38.29 31.67 -7.90
CA PHE A 32 -37.55 30.79 -8.84
C PHE A 32 -36.04 30.90 -8.67
N LEU A 33 -35.53 32.10 -8.40
CA LEU A 33 -34.12 32.31 -8.12
C LEU A 33 -33.72 31.63 -6.80
N ALA A 34 -34.55 31.73 -5.75
CA ALA A 34 -34.30 31.08 -4.47
C ALA A 34 -34.32 29.55 -4.60
N ASP A 35 -35.28 28.99 -5.34
CA ASP A 35 -35.37 27.55 -5.60
C ASP A 35 -34.15 27.04 -6.39
N GLU A 36 -33.72 27.79 -7.41
CA GLU A 36 -32.54 27.43 -8.20
C GLU A 36 -31.25 27.54 -7.38
N GLN A 37 -31.12 28.58 -6.54
CA GLN A 37 -29.99 28.71 -5.61
C GLN A 37 -29.96 27.56 -4.60
N ALA A 38 -31.11 27.14 -4.07
CA ALA A 38 -31.21 26.00 -3.17
C ALA A 38 -30.86 24.68 -3.88
N ARG A 39 -31.31 24.50 -5.12
CA ARG A 39 -30.97 23.34 -5.95
C ARG A 39 -29.46 23.27 -6.21
N VAL A 40 -28.86 24.37 -6.64
CA VAL A 40 -27.42 24.47 -6.90
C VAL A 40 -26.61 24.20 -5.62
N LEU A 41 -27.04 24.77 -4.48
CA LEU A 41 -26.39 24.51 -3.20
C LEU A 41 -26.49 23.04 -2.78
N ALA A 42 -27.66 22.41 -2.96
CA ALA A 42 -27.86 20.99 -2.66
C ALA A 42 -26.97 20.10 -3.53
N GLU A 43 -26.83 20.42 -4.83
CA GLU A 43 -25.96 19.72 -5.78
C GLU A 43 -24.47 19.85 -5.39
N GLN A 44 -24.05 21.06 -4.99
CA GLN A 44 -22.70 21.30 -4.47
C GLN A 44 -22.43 20.52 -3.18
N ARG A 45 -23.39 20.49 -2.24
CA ARG A 45 -23.26 19.74 -0.99
C ARG A 45 -23.22 18.23 -1.22
N ALA A 46 -24.03 17.71 -2.14
CA ALA A 46 -24.10 16.28 -2.46
C ALA A 46 -22.79 15.74 -3.07
N THR A 47 -22.01 16.61 -3.71
CA THR A 47 -20.72 16.26 -4.32
C THR A 47 -19.51 16.64 -3.46
N ALA A 48 -19.73 17.24 -2.29
CA ALA A 48 -18.66 17.66 -1.39
C ALA A 48 -17.99 16.45 -0.73
N ILE A 49 -16.70 16.26 -0.99
CA ILE A 49 -15.89 15.22 -0.36
C ILE A 49 -15.20 15.81 0.88
N ARG A 50 -15.35 15.13 2.02
CA ARG A 50 -14.60 15.41 3.26
C ARG A 50 -13.86 14.18 3.71
N VAL A 51 -12.57 14.36 4.01
CA VAL A 51 -11.70 13.33 4.56
C VAL A 51 -11.15 13.88 5.87
N LEU A 52 -11.38 13.16 6.97
CA LEU A 52 -10.76 13.44 8.25
C LEU A 52 -9.41 12.72 8.30
N PRO A 53 -8.32 13.38 8.71
CA PRO A 53 -7.05 12.72 8.89
C PRO A 53 -7.13 11.67 10.00
N LEU A 54 -6.66 10.45 9.72
CA LEU A 54 -6.45 9.43 10.75
C LEU A 54 -5.18 9.78 11.51
N VAL A 55 -5.31 10.39 12.69
CA VAL A 55 -4.16 10.57 13.59
C VAL A 55 -3.92 9.25 14.33
N PRO A 56 -2.67 8.74 14.35
CA PRO A 56 -2.33 7.57 15.15
C PRO A 56 -2.71 7.81 16.62
N PRO A 57 -3.08 6.76 17.37
CA PRO A 57 -3.62 6.86 18.74
C PRO A 57 -2.68 7.47 19.80
N VAL A 58 -1.52 8.02 19.41
CA VAL A 58 -0.46 8.48 20.31
C VAL A 58 -0.59 9.96 20.71
N GLN A 59 -1.59 10.72 20.26
CA GLN A 59 -1.65 12.16 20.59
C GLN A 59 -2.99 12.73 21.08
N ALA A 60 -4.08 11.96 21.06
CA ALA A 60 -5.32 12.41 21.67
C ALA A 60 -5.34 11.97 23.15
N ASP A 61 -4.76 12.81 24.01
CA ASP A 61 -4.92 12.64 25.45
C ASP A 61 -6.38 12.94 25.82
N GLU A 62 -7.16 11.90 26.13
CA GLU A 62 -8.54 11.99 26.63
C GLU A 62 -8.59 12.45 28.11
N ALA A 63 -7.48 12.92 28.69
CA ALA A 63 -7.44 13.36 30.09
C ALA A 63 -8.15 14.70 30.36
N ASP A 64 -8.12 15.65 29.42
CA ASP A 64 -8.55 17.04 29.66
C ASP A 64 -9.57 17.58 28.65
N ASP A 65 -10.54 18.34 29.16
CA ASP A 65 -11.51 19.08 28.35
C ASP A 65 -10.87 20.22 27.56
N ARG A 66 -10.97 20.15 26.23
CA ARG A 66 -10.50 21.18 25.32
C ARG A 66 -11.64 22.05 24.80
N PRO A 67 -11.42 23.35 24.60
CA PRO A 67 -12.43 24.23 24.02
C PRO A 67 -12.50 24.05 22.50
N VAL A 68 -13.72 23.98 21.96
CA VAL A 68 -13.97 23.97 20.50
C VAL A 68 -15.16 24.87 20.19
N GLU A 69 -15.06 25.67 19.14
CA GLU A 69 -16.15 26.51 18.64
C GLU A 69 -16.86 25.80 17.48
N LEU A 70 -18.16 25.53 17.64
CA LEU A 70 -19.01 24.89 16.65
C LEU A 70 -20.23 25.78 16.41
N ASP A 71 -20.46 26.17 15.15
CA ASP A 71 -21.56 27.07 14.74
C ASP A 71 -21.67 28.35 15.59
N GLY A 72 -20.52 28.94 15.94
CA GLY A 72 -20.45 30.17 16.74
C GLY A 72 -20.69 29.97 18.25
N ARG A 73 -20.73 28.73 18.72
CA ARG A 73 -20.90 28.37 20.13
C ARG A 73 -19.68 27.63 20.66
N TRP A 74 -19.18 28.05 21.82
CA TRP A 74 -18.09 27.36 22.51
C TRP A 74 -18.60 26.14 23.28
N HIS A 75 -17.91 25.03 23.10
CA HIS A 75 -18.09 23.77 23.80
C HIS A 75 -16.79 23.36 24.49
N ARG A 76 -16.89 22.60 25.58
CA ARG A 76 -15.76 21.92 26.22
C ARG A 76 -15.95 20.42 26.07
N ALA A 77 -14.98 19.74 25.48
CA ALA A 77 -15.03 18.31 25.25
C ALA A 77 -13.63 17.69 25.24
N LEU A 78 -13.54 16.44 25.66
CA LEU A 78 -12.37 15.58 25.53
C LEU A 78 -12.50 14.59 24.37
N ARG A 79 -13.74 14.32 23.93
CA ARG A 79 -14.05 13.42 22.81
C ARG A 79 -15.22 13.95 21.98
N GLY A 80 -15.14 13.77 20.66
CA GLY A 80 -16.22 13.99 19.72
C GLY A 80 -16.47 12.74 18.87
N ASP A 81 -17.70 12.24 18.87
CA ASP A 81 -18.10 11.05 18.12
C ASP A 81 -18.99 11.44 16.95
N TYR A 82 -18.56 11.11 15.73
CA TYR A 82 -19.43 11.15 14.54
C TYR A 82 -20.38 9.97 14.61
N VAL A 83 -21.65 10.24 14.88
CA VAL A 83 -22.66 9.20 15.04
C VAL A 83 -23.44 9.00 13.76
N ILE A 84 -23.46 7.75 13.26
CA ILE A 84 -24.34 7.28 12.19
C ILE A 84 -25.46 6.47 12.83
N ARG A 85 -26.70 6.94 12.69
CA ARG A 85 -27.88 6.22 13.19
C ARG A 85 -28.38 5.24 12.15
N LEU A 86 -29.05 4.18 12.61
CA LEU A 86 -29.67 3.19 11.71
C LEU A 86 -30.78 3.78 10.84
N ASP A 87 -31.39 4.90 11.24
CA ASP A 87 -32.38 5.63 10.44
C ASP A 87 -31.75 6.48 9.32
N GLY A 88 -30.41 6.48 9.20
CA GLY A 88 -29.65 7.23 8.20
C GLY A 88 -29.34 8.68 8.59
N THR A 89 -29.80 9.15 9.75
CA THR A 89 -29.46 10.48 10.25
C THR A 89 -28.10 10.48 10.97
N THR A 90 -27.52 11.67 11.12
CA THR A 90 -26.21 11.85 11.75
C THR A 90 -26.26 12.89 12.87
N CYS A 91 -25.35 12.78 13.83
CA CYS A 91 -25.07 13.86 14.79
C CYS A 91 -23.63 13.81 15.27
N LEU A 92 -23.19 14.90 15.90
CA LEU A 92 -21.99 14.89 16.73
C LEU A 92 -22.39 14.70 18.19
N GLN A 93 -21.78 13.71 18.88
CA GLN A 93 -21.83 13.60 20.34
C GLN A 93 -20.50 14.08 20.93
N LEU A 94 -20.54 15.18 21.67
CA LEU A 94 -19.40 15.69 22.42
C LEU A 94 -19.45 15.21 23.86
N TRP A 95 -18.35 14.64 24.34
CA TRP A 95 -18.19 14.19 25.72
C TRP A 95 -17.18 15.07 26.44
N ASN A 96 -17.52 15.45 27.66
CA ASN A 96 -16.60 16.15 28.56
C ASN A 96 -16.04 15.23 29.65
N ALA A 97 -15.08 15.73 30.43
CA ALA A 97 -14.44 15.04 31.54
C ALA A 97 -15.41 14.63 32.66
N ALA A 98 -16.58 15.27 32.75
CA ALA A 98 -17.64 14.90 33.67
C ALA A 98 -18.54 13.76 33.14
N GLY A 99 -18.25 13.22 31.95
CA GLY A 99 -19.06 12.20 31.29
C GLY A 99 -20.40 12.72 30.75
N GLN A 100 -20.57 14.04 30.64
CA GLN A 100 -21.78 14.64 30.07
C GLN A 100 -21.67 14.67 28.55
N VAL A 101 -22.78 14.36 27.89
CA VAL A 101 -22.90 14.37 26.44
C VAL A 101 -23.65 15.61 25.96
N THR A 102 -23.10 16.29 24.95
CA THR A 102 -23.80 17.30 24.16
C THR A 102 -24.03 16.78 22.76
N ARG A 103 -25.27 16.85 22.28
CA ARG A 103 -25.68 16.36 20.96
C ARG A 103 -25.94 17.53 20.01
N LEU A 104 -25.32 17.48 18.83
CA LEU A 104 -25.51 18.45 17.76
C LEU A 104 -26.04 17.73 16.52
N GLU A 105 -27.31 17.99 16.18
CA GLU A 105 -27.93 17.44 14.99
C GLU A 105 -27.45 18.16 13.74
N GLY A 106 -27.02 17.40 12.75
CA GLY A 106 -26.59 17.95 11.47
C GLY A 106 -26.59 16.87 10.40
N ASP A 107 -26.64 17.29 9.15
CA ASP A 107 -26.41 16.37 8.04
C ASP A 107 -24.95 15.86 8.02
N PRO A 108 -24.63 14.83 7.23
CA PRO A 108 -23.30 14.22 7.24
C PRO A 108 -22.15 15.19 7.00
N LEU A 109 -22.37 16.22 6.18
CA LEU A 109 -21.35 17.21 5.83
C LEU A 109 -21.14 18.23 6.95
N GLN A 110 -22.22 18.65 7.60
CA GLN A 110 -22.16 19.53 8.77
C GLN A 110 -21.49 18.84 9.96
N VAL A 111 -21.89 17.59 10.27
CA VAL A 111 -21.28 16.80 11.34
C VAL A 111 -19.80 16.54 11.07
N ALA A 112 -19.41 16.24 9.82
CA ALA A 112 -18.01 16.09 9.44
C ALA A 112 -17.20 17.38 9.65
N THR A 113 -17.81 18.54 9.39
CA THR A 113 -17.18 19.85 9.62
C THR A 113 -16.93 20.09 11.10
N TRP A 114 -17.92 19.81 11.95
CA TRP A 114 -17.73 19.92 13.40
C TRP A 114 -16.72 18.92 13.95
N LEU A 115 -16.73 17.68 13.44
CA LEU A 115 -15.74 16.68 13.84
C LEU A 115 -14.32 17.10 13.45
N GLN A 116 -14.14 17.72 12.28
CA GLN A 116 -12.85 18.31 11.89
C GLN A 116 -12.43 19.43 12.85
N SER A 117 -13.34 20.31 13.25
CA SER A 117 -13.03 21.35 14.24
C SER A 117 -12.63 20.76 15.60
N CYS A 118 -13.25 19.64 16.01
CA CYS A 118 -12.85 18.90 17.21
C CYS A 118 -11.43 18.34 17.05
N HIS A 119 -11.17 17.67 15.93
CA HIS A 119 -9.86 17.15 15.60
C HIS A 119 -8.77 18.24 15.61
N ASP A 120 -9.04 19.40 15.00
CA ASP A 120 -8.10 20.53 14.93
C ASP A 120 -7.86 21.17 16.30
N ALA A 121 -8.84 21.09 17.22
CA ALA A 121 -8.68 21.43 18.63
C ALA A 121 -7.92 20.35 19.44
N GLY A 122 -7.55 19.24 18.81
CA GLY A 122 -6.88 18.10 19.43
C GLY A 122 -7.77 17.27 20.35
N ILE A 123 -9.10 17.33 20.14
CA ILE A 123 -10.09 16.48 20.83
C ILE A 123 -10.04 15.10 20.19
N ALA A 124 -10.16 14.03 20.98
CA ALA A 124 -10.24 12.67 20.44
C ALA A 124 -11.49 12.52 19.55
N VAL A 125 -11.31 12.11 18.30
CA VAL A 125 -12.43 11.94 17.36
C VAL A 125 -12.62 10.47 17.00
N ARG A 126 -13.88 10.03 16.94
CA ARG A 126 -14.24 8.65 16.59
C ARG A 126 -15.43 8.62 15.64
N VAL A 127 -15.66 7.45 15.03
CA VAL A 127 -16.90 7.11 14.33
C VAL A 127 -17.65 6.10 15.19
N GLN A 128 -18.95 6.36 15.39
CA GLN A 128 -19.82 5.55 16.24
C GLN A 128 -21.09 5.18 15.48
N ILE A 129 -21.58 3.96 15.68
CA ILE A 129 -22.88 3.53 15.19
C ILE A 129 -23.89 3.61 16.33
N ASN A 130 -24.99 4.34 16.09
CA ASN A 130 -25.98 4.74 17.09
C ASN A 130 -25.41 5.61 18.20
N GLU A 131 -26.29 6.22 18.98
CA GLU A 131 -25.90 7.08 20.09
C GLU A 131 -25.61 6.29 21.36
N SER A 132 -24.72 6.85 22.17
CA SER A 132 -24.46 6.38 23.52
C SER A 132 -24.95 7.38 24.55
N ALA A 133 -25.42 6.86 25.69
CA ALA A 133 -25.67 7.63 26.91
C ALA A 133 -24.58 7.43 27.98
N THR A 134 -23.60 6.55 27.74
CA THR A 134 -22.47 6.31 28.64
C THR A 134 -21.13 6.59 27.95
N PRO A 135 -20.17 7.23 28.65
CA PRO A 135 -18.89 7.57 28.07
C PRO A 135 -18.06 6.31 27.71
N GLU A 136 -18.23 5.19 28.40
CA GLU A 136 -17.49 3.95 28.13
C GLU A 136 -18.11 3.07 27.01
N ALA A 137 -19.27 3.44 26.44
CA ALA A 137 -19.78 2.68 25.32
C ALA A 137 -18.87 2.89 24.10
N GLY A 138 -18.43 1.80 23.48
CA GLY A 138 -17.57 1.87 22.29
C GLY A 138 -16.12 2.25 22.58
N THR A 139 -15.67 2.33 23.85
CA THR A 139 -14.23 2.22 24.14
C THR A 139 -13.77 0.85 23.68
N VAL A 140 -12.92 0.84 22.66
CA VAL A 140 -12.31 -0.39 22.18
C VAL A 140 -11.28 -0.78 23.26
N ASP A 141 -11.48 -1.92 23.91
CA ASP A 141 -10.45 -2.61 24.70
C ASP A 141 -9.32 -3.06 23.74
N VAL A 142 -8.59 -2.11 23.16
CA VAL A 142 -7.43 -2.39 22.34
C VAL A 142 -6.28 -2.71 23.30
N THR A 143 -6.24 -3.96 23.76
CA THR A 143 -4.93 -4.62 23.66
C THR A 143 -4.62 -4.62 22.16
N ALA A 144 -3.51 -3.99 21.76
CA ALA A 144 -3.09 -3.95 20.36
C ALA A 144 -3.35 -5.32 19.72
N PRO A 145 -4.12 -5.42 18.62
CA PRO A 145 -4.46 -6.72 18.06
C PRO A 145 -3.14 -7.46 17.88
N ALA A 146 -3.02 -8.60 18.58
CA ALA A 146 -1.80 -9.40 18.53
C ALA A 146 -1.47 -9.63 17.06
N ASP A 147 -0.22 -9.40 16.67
CA ASP A 147 0.24 -9.63 15.30
C ASP A 147 -0.22 -11.03 14.87
N GLN A 148 -1.20 -11.07 13.95
CA GLN A 148 -1.84 -12.33 13.52
C GLN A 148 -0.90 -13.18 12.65
N THR A 149 0.32 -12.69 12.38
CA THR A 149 1.37 -13.40 11.65
C THR A 149 1.60 -14.80 12.21
N GLY A 150 1.52 -15.01 13.52
CA GLY A 150 1.66 -16.34 14.11
C GLY A 150 0.53 -17.31 13.73
N THR A 151 -0.70 -16.82 13.65
CA THR A 151 -1.85 -17.62 13.19
C THR A 151 -1.77 -17.87 11.69
N TRP A 152 -1.38 -16.85 10.93
CA TRP A 152 -1.17 -16.93 9.48
C TRP A 152 -0.10 -17.99 9.12
N CYS A 153 1.08 -17.98 9.76
CA CYS A 153 2.15 -18.95 9.49
C CYS A 153 1.70 -20.40 9.69
N ARG A 154 0.97 -20.68 10.78
CA ARG A 154 0.46 -22.04 11.06
C ARG A 154 -0.59 -22.51 10.07
N GLN A 155 -1.46 -21.60 9.61
CA GLN A 155 -2.46 -21.92 8.59
C GLN A 155 -1.81 -22.20 7.24
N LEU A 156 -0.78 -21.41 6.88
CA LEU A 156 -0.01 -21.63 5.67
C LEU A 156 0.74 -22.96 5.70
N ASP A 157 1.41 -23.30 6.81
CA ASP A 157 2.10 -24.59 6.98
C ASP A 157 1.15 -25.77 6.78
N ALA A 158 0.00 -25.75 7.47
CA ALA A 158 -1.00 -26.81 7.34
C ALA A 158 -1.54 -26.95 5.91
N ALA A 159 -1.72 -25.84 5.20
CA ALA A 159 -2.17 -25.86 3.81
C ALA A 159 -1.09 -26.40 2.86
N LEU A 160 0.18 -25.99 3.04
CA LEU A 160 1.30 -26.51 2.25
C LEU A 160 1.47 -28.02 2.47
N GLN A 161 1.36 -28.50 3.71
CA GLN A 161 1.43 -29.93 4.03
C GLN A 161 0.29 -30.73 3.39
N ALA A 162 -0.91 -30.16 3.27
CA ALA A 162 -2.03 -30.81 2.57
C ALA A 162 -1.74 -31.00 1.07
N GLU A 163 -0.97 -30.10 0.47
CA GLU A 163 -0.45 -30.20 -0.91
C GLU A 163 0.85 -31.04 -1.00
N GLY A 164 1.26 -31.69 0.08
CA GLY A 164 2.47 -32.52 0.12
C GLY A 164 3.78 -31.73 0.15
N ILE A 165 3.74 -30.44 0.50
CA ILE A 165 4.90 -29.55 0.62
C ILE A 165 5.28 -29.42 2.09
N THR A 166 6.53 -29.72 2.41
CA THR A 166 7.06 -29.77 3.78
C THR A 166 8.33 -28.93 3.90
N GLY A 167 8.81 -28.68 5.12
CA GLY A 167 10.07 -27.94 5.36
C GLY A 167 9.89 -26.54 5.95
N LEU A 168 8.65 -26.10 6.21
CA LEU A 168 8.39 -24.85 6.92
C LEU A 168 8.57 -25.05 8.43
N THR A 169 9.82 -25.09 8.88
CA THR A 169 10.20 -25.41 10.27
C THR A 169 9.72 -24.35 11.27
N GLU A 170 9.67 -24.73 12.56
CA GLU A 170 9.35 -23.81 13.65
C GLU A 170 10.30 -22.59 13.70
N ASP A 171 11.58 -22.79 13.36
CA ASP A 171 12.57 -21.71 13.29
C ASP A 171 12.23 -20.69 12.20
N ILE A 172 11.82 -21.16 11.01
CA ILE A 172 11.38 -20.29 9.92
C ILE A 172 10.11 -19.54 10.35
N GLN A 173 9.15 -20.23 10.96
CA GLN A 173 7.91 -19.60 11.44
C GLN A 173 8.20 -18.53 12.50
N LEU A 174 9.12 -18.80 13.43
CA LEU A 174 9.51 -17.86 14.47
C LEU A 174 10.20 -16.62 13.89
N ALA A 175 11.09 -16.79 12.91
CA ALA A 175 11.75 -15.68 12.22
C ALA A 175 10.75 -14.76 11.47
N VAL A 176 9.66 -15.33 10.95
CA VAL A 176 8.58 -14.54 10.31
C VAL A 176 7.74 -13.80 11.35
N VAL A 177 7.39 -14.45 12.46
CA VAL A 177 6.56 -13.87 13.54
C VAL A 177 7.30 -12.80 14.33
N SER A 178 8.58 -13.02 14.61
CA SER A 178 9.44 -12.10 15.37
C SER A 178 10.62 -11.64 14.52
N PRO A 179 10.38 -10.83 13.48
CA PRO A 179 11.41 -10.48 12.52
C PRO A 179 12.34 -9.38 13.06
N GLU A 180 13.52 -9.29 12.45
CA GLU A 180 14.43 -8.16 12.65
C GLU A 180 13.75 -6.83 12.28
N ALA A 181 14.26 -5.72 12.83
CA ALA A 181 13.64 -4.40 12.69
C ALA A 181 13.45 -3.96 11.23
N SER A 182 14.36 -4.35 10.33
CA SER A 182 14.32 -4.08 8.89
C SER A 182 13.13 -4.74 8.17
N LEU A 183 12.61 -5.85 8.71
CA LEU A 183 11.58 -6.67 8.09
C LEU A 183 10.20 -6.49 8.74
N ARG A 184 10.10 -5.83 9.91
CA ARG A 184 8.82 -5.59 10.62
C ARG A 184 7.79 -4.82 9.80
N MET A 185 8.24 -3.98 8.88
CA MET A 185 7.35 -3.20 8.00
C MET A 185 6.84 -3.99 6.80
N LEU A 186 7.34 -5.22 6.58
CA LEU A 186 6.95 -6.05 5.46
C LEU A 186 5.73 -6.92 5.82
N PRO A 187 4.84 -7.17 4.85
CA PRO A 187 3.75 -8.12 5.03
C PRO A 187 4.30 -9.54 5.25
N ALA A 188 3.52 -10.40 5.92
CA ALA A 188 3.96 -11.75 6.29
C ALA A 188 4.47 -12.62 5.12
N PRO A 189 3.86 -12.61 3.91
CA PRO A 189 4.40 -13.32 2.74
C PRO A 189 5.82 -12.87 2.35
N ALA A 190 6.08 -11.56 2.35
CA ALA A 190 7.39 -11.01 2.00
C ALA A 190 8.45 -11.33 3.06
N ARG A 191 8.07 -11.33 4.34
CA ARG A 191 8.94 -11.80 5.43
C ARG A 191 9.31 -13.27 5.24
N LEU A 192 8.34 -14.12 4.93
CA LEU A 192 8.58 -15.55 4.73
C LEU A 192 9.54 -15.80 3.56
N LEU A 193 9.32 -15.15 2.41
CA LEU A 193 10.23 -15.29 1.28
C LEU A 193 11.64 -14.85 1.62
N HIS A 194 11.80 -13.75 2.36
CA HIS A 194 13.11 -13.31 2.82
C HIS A 194 13.81 -14.37 3.68
N VAL A 195 13.11 -14.94 4.66
CA VAL A 195 13.66 -16.01 5.52
C VAL A 195 14.02 -17.26 4.70
N LEU A 196 13.17 -17.63 3.73
CA LEU A 196 13.42 -18.79 2.87
C LEU A 196 14.57 -18.61 1.89
N ARG A 197 15.11 -17.40 1.69
CA ARG A 197 16.29 -17.20 0.83
C ARG A 197 17.56 -17.76 1.44
N ASP A 198 17.63 -17.74 2.77
CA ASP A 198 18.79 -18.18 3.54
C ASP A 198 18.57 -19.55 4.20
N ALA A 199 17.39 -20.14 4.03
CA ALA A 199 17.02 -21.44 4.60
C ALA A 199 17.06 -22.56 3.54
N ASP A 200 17.02 -23.82 4.01
CA ASP A 200 16.83 -24.96 3.13
C ASP A 200 15.48 -24.86 2.39
N PRO A 201 15.42 -25.23 1.10
CA PRO A 201 14.19 -25.18 0.34
C PRO A 201 13.15 -26.15 0.91
N LEU A 202 11.88 -25.75 0.81
CA LEU A 202 10.73 -26.62 1.06
C LEU A 202 10.80 -27.84 0.12
N THR A 203 10.27 -28.98 0.53
CA THR A 203 10.30 -30.21 -0.26
C THR A 203 8.89 -30.65 -0.60
N ALA A 204 8.60 -30.82 -1.88
CA ALA A 204 7.35 -31.37 -2.37
C ALA A 204 7.43 -32.90 -2.52
N ALA A 205 6.34 -33.61 -2.22
CA ALA A 205 6.22 -35.05 -2.41
C ALA A 205 5.78 -35.44 -3.84
N THR A 206 5.13 -34.52 -4.56
CA THR A 206 4.54 -34.69 -5.89
C THR A 206 5.29 -33.88 -6.95
N TYR A 207 4.92 -34.02 -8.23
CA TYR A 207 5.55 -33.25 -9.30
C TYR A 207 4.97 -31.83 -9.42
N GLU A 208 5.78 -30.91 -9.95
CA GLU A 208 5.40 -29.50 -10.13
C GLU A 208 4.11 -29.36 -10.95
N GLU A 209 4.02 -30.06 -12.09
CA GLU A 209 2.87 -30.02 -13.00
C GLU A 209 1.54 -30.38 -12.32
N ASP A 210 1.56 -31.30 -11.35
CA ASP A 210 0.38 -31.78 -10.64
C ASP A 210 -0.09 -30.82 -9.53
N THR A 211 0.79 -29.92 -9.07
CA THR A 211 0.60 -29.16 -7.82
C THR A 211 0.53 -27.64 -8.05
N VAL A 212 1.02 -27.13 -9.18
CA VAL A 212 1.13 -25.68 -9.47
C VAL A 212 -0.21 -24.94 -9.40
N ALA A 213 -1.29 -25.49 -9.94
CA ALA A 213 -2.59 -24.81 -9.95
C ALA A 213 -3.20 -24.71 -8.54
N ALA A 214 -3.17 -25.80 -7.77
CA ALA A 214 -3.66 -25.82 -6.40
C ALA A 214 -2.82 -24.91 -5.49
N LEU A 215 -1.51 -24.90 -5.69
CA LEU A 215 -0.57 -24.07 -4.96
C LEU A 215 -0.74 -22.58 -5.28
N ALA A 216 -0.95 -22.20 -6.54
CA ALA A 216 -1.20 -20.81 -6.92
C ALA A 216 -2.46 -20.25 -6.21
N ASP A 217 -3.54 -21.02 -6.22
CA ASP A 217 -4.80 -20.68 -5.53
C ASP A 217 -4.61 -20.56 -4.00
N LEU A 218 -3.82 -21.46 -3.41
CA LEU A 218 -3.48 -21.42 -1.99
C LEU A 218 -2.69 -20.15 -1.63
N LEU A 219 -1.65 -19.84 -2.40
CA LEU A 219 -0.78 -18.70 -2.15
C LEU A 219 -1.52 -17.36 -2.34
N ALA A 220 -2.40 -17.26 -3.34
CA ALA A 220 -3.27 -16.10 -3.52
C ALA A 220 -4.18 -15.87 -2.29
N ARG A 221 -4.79 -16.93 -1.74
CA ARG A 221 -5.59 -16.85 -0.50
C ARG A 221 -4.75 -16.49 0.72
N ALA A 222 -3.47 -16.87 0.74
CA ALA A 222 -2.54 -16.52 1.80
C ALA A 222 -1.96 -15.09 1.65
N GLY A 223 -2.33 -14.36 0.59
CA GLY A 223 -1.95 -12.96 0.37
C GLY A 223 -0.62 -12.77 -0.37
N PHE A 224 -0.10 -13.80 -1.04
CA PHE A 224 1.05 -13.66 -1.93
C PHE A 224 0.64 -12.92 -3.21
N THR A 225 1.53 -12.10 -3.74
CA THR A 225 1.42 -11.60 -5.11
C THR A 225 1.83 -12.69 -6.10
N ASP A 226 1.48 -12.54 -7.38
CA ASP A 226 1.87 -13.50 -8.43
C ASP A 226 3.40 -13.69 -8.49
N ASP A 227 4.16 -12.59 -8.42
CA ASP A 227 5.64 -12.64 -8.39
C ASP A 227 6.17 -13.40 -7.17
N GLN A 228 5.54 -13.22 -6.00
CA GLN A 228 5.92 -13.90 -4.76
C GLN A 228 5.56 -15.39 -4.81
N ALA A 229 4.42 -15.72 -5.39
CA ALA A 229 4.00 -17.11 -5.59
C ALA A 229 4.95 -17.83 -6.56
N GLN A 230 5.33 -17.15 -7.65
CA GLN A 230 6.33 -17.64 -8.59
C GLN A 230 7.69 -17.83 -7.93
N GLU A 231 8.16 -16.87 -7.11
CA GLU A 231 9.42 -17.01 -6.36
C GLU A 231 9.38 -18.27 -5.47
N LEU A 232 8.28 -18.46 -4.73
CA LEU A 232 8.13 -19.62 -3.85
C LEU A 232 8.15 -20.93 -4.64
N GLN A 233 7.37 -21.00 -5.72
CA GLN A 233 7.21 -22.20 -6.57
C GLN A 233 8.50 -22.62 -7.25
N TRP A 234 9.24 -21.65 -7.79
CA TRP A 234 10.40 -21.94 -8.64
C TRP A 234 11.72 -21.98 -7.89
N HIS A 235 11.83 -21.28 -6.76
CA HIS A 235 13.11 -21.09 -6.06
C HIS A 235 13.13 -21.58 -4.63
N ARG A 236 11.95 -21.74 -4.00
CA ARG A 236 11.87 -22.13 -2.59
C ARG A 236 11.28 -23.53 -2.38
N ILE A 237 10.81 -24.20 -3.43
CA ILE A 237 10.31 -25.58 -3.37
C ILE A 237 11.19 -26.49 -4.24
N ARG A 238 11.61 -27.61 -3.66
CA ARG A 238 12.34 -28.70 -4.28
C ARG A 238 11.36 -29.80 -4.70
N TRP A 239 11.32 -30.07 -6.01
CA TRP A 239 10.46 -31.09 -6.61
C TRP A 239 11.19 -32.44 -6.77
N PRO A 240 10.51 -33.60 -6.65
CA PRO A 240 11.13 -34.94 -6.65
C PRO A 240 11.91 -35.33 -7.92
N LEU A 241 11.52 -34.85 -9.10
CA LEU A 241 12.24 -35.12 -10.36
C LEU A 241 13.33 -34.09 -10.67
N MET A 242 13.39 -33.01 -9.89
CA MET A 242 14.34 -31.94 -10.15
C MET A 242 15.73 -32.36 -9.70
N SER A 243 16.62 -32.54 -10.67
CA SER A 243 18.04 -32.73 -10.39
C SER A 243 18.63 -31.47 -9.75
N GLN A 244 19.73 -31.62 -9.00
CA GLN A 244 20.42 -30.47 -8.42
C GLN A 244 20.86 -29.47 -9.50
N GLU A 245 21.28 -29.95 -10.67
CA GLU A 245 21.66 -29.08 -11.78
C GLU A 245 20.46 -28.30 -12.33
N GLU A 246 19.29 -28.92 -12.47
CA GLU A 246 18.08 -28.21 -12.90
C GLU A 246 17.64 -27.16 -11.88
N ALA A 247 17.76 -27.45 -10.58
CA ALA A 247 17.49 -26.50 -9.51
C ALA A 247 18.43 -25.29 -9.58
N ASP A 248 19.74 -25.56 -9.65
CA ASP A 248 20.78 -24.53 -9.76
C ASP A 248 20.58 -23.68 -11.03
N ARG A 249 20.20 -24.30 -12.15
CA ARG A 249 19.91 -23.59 -13.41
C ARG A 249 18.69 -22.68 -13.28
N ARG A 250 17.64 -23.10 -12.58
CA ARG A 250 16.46 -22.26 -12.32
C ARG A 250 16.82 -21.08 -11.42
N GLU A 251 17.62 -21.32 -10.39
CA GLU A 251 18.09 -20.27 -9.47
C GLU A 251 18.95 -19.21 -10.18
N LEU A 252 19.93 -19.63 -11.00
CA LEU A 252 20.70 -18.68 -11.82
C LEU A 252 19.79 -17.88 -12.75
N ASN A 253 18.83 -18.55 -13.42
CA ASN A 253 17.92 -17.89 -14.34
C ASN A 253 17.07 -16.81 -13.65
N SER A 254 16.55 -17.09 -12.45
CA SER A 254 15.83 -16.10 -11.65
C SER A 254 16.67 -14.92 -11.23
N LEU A 255 17.91 -15.16 -10.80
CA LEU A 255 18.85 -14.08 -10.52
C LEU A 255 18.98 -13.17 -11.75
N LEU A 256 19.13 -13.76 -12.94
CA LEU A 256 19.24 -12.99 -14.18
C LEU A 256 17.94 -12.25 -14.53
N ASP A 257 16.76 -12.82 -14.28
CA ASP A 257 15.48 -12.15 -14.45
C ASP A 257 15.34 -10.94 -13.50
N GLU A 258 15.72 -11.10 -12.22
CA GLU A 258 15.70 -10.01 -11.24
C GLU A 258 16.67 -8.86 -11.59
N LEU A 259 17.84 -9.21 -12.14
CA LEU A 259 18.82 -8.24 -12.61
C LEU A 259 18.33 -7.52 -13.87
N GLU A 260 17.72 -8.23 -14.81
CA GLU A 260 17.16 -7.66 -16.04
C GLU A 260 16.01 -6.68 -15.76
N GLN A 261 15.09 -7.03 -14.86
CA GLN A 261 14.02 -6.12 -14.39
C GLN A 261 14.57 -4.81 -13.82
N ARG A 262 15.77 -4.86 -13.22
CA ARG A 262 16.48 -3.71 -12.65
C ARG A 262 17.50 -3.10 -13.61
N GLN A 263 17.35 -3.41 -14.90
CA GLN A 263 18.15 -2.89 -16.00
C GLN A 263 19.64 -3.21 -15.87
N LEU A 264 19.99 -4.37 -15.31
CA LEU A 264 21.33 -4.92 -15.31
C LEU A 264 21.36 -6.15 -16.22
N TYR A 265 21.97 -6.01 -17.40
CA TYR A 265 21.89 -7.01 -18.47
C TYR A 265 23.23 -7.73 -18.64
N CYS A 266 23.19 -9.00 -19.02
CA CYS A 266 24.36 -9.78 -19.45
C CYS A 266 23.98 -10.74 -20.60
N ASN A 267 24.98 -11.42 -21.19
CA ASN A 267 24.69 -12.50 -22.13
C ASN A 267 24.23 -13.75 -21.38
N ARG A 268 22.91 -13.86 -21.14
CA ARG A 268 22.27 -14.96 -20.39
C ARG A 268 22.69 -16.34 -20.90
N GLY A 269 22.55 -16.59 -22.20
CA GLY A 269 22.84 -17.90 -22.79
C GLY A 269 24.29 -18.33 -22.55
N GLN A 270 25.23 -17.43 -22.84
CA GLN A 270 26.66 -17.70 -22.65
C GLN A 270 27.02 -17.86 -21.16
N LEU A 271 26.43 -17.06 -20.28
CA LEU A 271 26.71 -17.14 -18.84
C LEU A 271 26.19 -18.47 -18.28
N THR A 272 24.96 -18.85 -18.61
CA THR A 272 24.38 -20.13 -18.19
C THR A 272 25.17 -21.31 -18.75
N GLU A 273 25.68 -21.26 -19.98
CA GLU A 273 26.52 -22.35 -20.52
C GLU A 273 27.87 -22.47 -19.79
N ILE A 274 28.52 -21.36 -19.46
CA ILE A 274 29.84 -21.37 -18.83
C ILE A 274 29.76 -21.67 -17.33
N VAL A 275 28.76 -21.11 -16.63
CA VAL A 275 28.43 -21.50 -15.26
C VAL A 275 28.04 -22.98 -15.25
N PHE A 276 27.23 -23.40 -16.23
CA PHE A 276 26.81 -24.74 -16.68
C PHE A 276 27.86 -25.81 -17.02
N SER A 277 29.11 -25.42 -17.24
CA SER A 277 30.03 -26.26 -18.02
C SER A 277 30.44 -27.56 -17.31
N PRO A 278 30.59 -28.70 -18.00
CA PRO A 278 31.08 -29.94 -17.41
C PRO A 278 32.56 -29.88 -16.97
N VAL A 279 33.29 -28.81 -17.33
CA VAL A 279 34.71 -28.59 -16.94
C VAL A 279 34.84 -28.01 -15.51
N ARG A 280 33.77 -28.01 -14.73
CA ARG A 280 33.75 -27.52 -13.34
C ARG A 280 34.45 -28.47 -12.38
N LYS A 281 34.90 -27.93 -11.24
CA LYS A 281 35.43 -28.78 -10.17
C LYS A 281 34.29 -29.62 -9.58
N PRO A 282 34.52 -30.91 -9.27
CA PRO A 282 33.50 -31.73 -8.62
C PRO A 282 33.03 -31.09 -7.30
N GLY A 283 31.73 -30.86 -7.16
CA GLY A 283 31.13 -30.25 -5.97
C GLY A 283 31.18 -28.72 -5.90
N GLU A 284 31.70 -28.03 -6.94
CA GLU A 284 31.66 -26.56 -7.04
C GLU A 284 30.22 -26.06 -7.22
N ARG A 285 29.79 -25.14 -6.35
CA ARG A 285 28.46 -24.54 -6.47
C ARG A 285 28.42 -23.58 -7.67
N TRP A 286 27.25 -23.41 -8.28
CA TRP A 286 27.09 -22.48 -9.40
C TRP A 286 27.41 -21.03 -9.02
N THR A 287 27.18 -20.63 -7.76
CA THR A 287 27.51 -19.32 -7.20
C THR A 287 29.02 -19.09 -7.08
N GLU A 288 29.79 -20.09 -6.64
CA GLU A 288 31.26 -20.04 -6.58
C GLU A 288 31.86 -19.87 -7.98
N ARG A 289 31.29 -20.60 -8.95
CA ARG A 289 31.68 -20.49 -10.36
C ARG A 289 31.36 -19.11 -10.93
N LEU A 290 30.18 -18.57 -10.63
CA LEU A 290 29.77 -17.23 -11.03
C LEU A 290 30.70 -16.17 -10.43
N GLN A 291 31.02 -16.27 -9.14
CA GLN A 291 31.99 -15.40 -8.48
C GLN A 291 33.34 -15.39 -9.21
N TRP A 292 33.88 -16.56 -9.55
CA TRP A 292 35.15 -16.65 -10.28
C TRP A 292 35.09 -15.98 -11.66
N LEU A 293 33.99 -16.19 -12.41
CA LEU A 293 33.80 -15.59 -13.74
C LEU A 293 33.75 -14.07 -13.68
N LEU A 294 32.98 -13.52 -12.73
CA LEU A 294 32.81 -12.08 -12.58
C LEU A 294 34.10 -11.39 -12.14
N MET A 295 34.93 -12.05 -11.33
CA MET A 295 36.25 -11.55 -10.93
C MET A 295 37.30 -11.57 -12.05
N THR A 296 37.05 -12.29 -13.14
CA THR A 296 38.03 -12.47 -14.21
C THR A 296 37.79 -11.53 -15.39
N ASP A 297 36.54 -11.36 -15.81
CA ASP A 297 36.23 -10.65 -17.08
C ASP A 297 34.93 -9.81 -17.02
N GLY A 298 34.26 -9.76 -15.87
CA GLY A 298 32.96 -9.06 -15.72
C GLY A 298 31.82 -9.57 -16.60
N PHE A 299 32.10 -10.50 -17.53
CA PHE A 299 31.18 -11.22 -18.41
C PHE A 299 30.22 -10.34 -19.24
N GLY A 300 30.68 -9.15 -19.63
CA GLY A 300 29.91 -8.25 -20.51
C GLY A 300 28.63 -7.71 -19.88
N PHE A 301 28.57 -7.61 -18.54
CA PHE A 301 27.46 -6.95 -17.87
C PHE A 301 27.39 -5.47 -18.26
N ARG A 302 26.17 -4.96 -18.43
CA ARG A 302 25.90 -3.58 -18.83
C ARG A 302 24.62 -3.05 -18.19
N SER A 303 24.59 -1.75 -17.90
CA SER A 303 23.38 -1.09 -17.44
C SER A 303 23.20 0.26 -18.13
N PRO A 304 21.97 0.62 -18.55
CA PRO A 304 21.66 1.96 -19.03
C PRO A 304 21.48 2.97 -17.89
N LEU A 305 21.58 2.54 -16.63
CA LEU A 305 21.50 3.37 -15.43
C LEU A 305 22.88 3.88 -15.01
N SER A 306 22.92 4.91 -14.16
CA SER A 306 24.15 5.28 -13.44
C SER A 306 24.49 4.21 -12.39
N ARG A 307 25.74 4.22 -11.93
CA ARG A 307 26.22 3.30 -10.89
C ARG A 307 25.40 3.39 -9.61
N GLU A 308 25.00 4.58 -9.19
CA GLU A 308 24.20 4.82 -8.00
C GLU A 308 22.77 4.26 -8.18
N ALA A 309 22.18 4.47 -9.36
CA ALA A 309 20.84 4.00 -9.68
C ALA A 309 20.76 2.46 -9.78
N ALA A 310 21.84 1.79 -10.18
CA ALA A 310 21.93 0.33 -10.23
C ALA A 310 22.36 -0.33 -8.92
N SER A 311 22.58 0.43 -7.85
CA SER A 311 23.03 -0.08 -6.53
C SER A 311 22.17 -1.23 -5.98
N ARG A 312 20.86 -1.19 -6.25
CA ARG A 312 19.94 -2.25 -5.84
C ARG A 312 20.18 -3.57 -6.57
N ALA A 313 20.45 -3.53 -7.87
CA ALA A 313 20.78 -4.72 -8.66
C ALA A 313 22.11 -5.33 -8.21
N LEU A 314 23.12 -4.48 -7.95
CA LEU A 314 24.42 -4.91 -7.41
C LEU A 314 24.29 -5.53 -6.02
N THR A 315 23.38 -5.02 -5.18
CA THR A 315 23.10 -5.59 -3.85
C THR A 315 22.50 -7.00 -3.96
N ILE A 316 21.60 -7.23 -4.92
CA ILE A 316 21.02 -8.55 -5.17
C ILE A 316 22.10 -9.53 -5.62
N LEU A 317 22.92 -9.13 -6.61
CA LEU A 317 24.04 -9.95 -7.07
C LEU A 317 25.04 -10.26 -5.94
N ALA A 318 25.34 -9.28 -5.09
CA ALA A 318 26.20 -9.45 -3.92
C ALA A 318 25.67 -10.49 -2.92
N GLY A 319 24.36 -10.72 -2.86
CA GLY A 319 23.77 -11.80 -2.07
C GLY A 319 24.19 -13.19 -2.54
N TYR A 320 24.45 -13.35 -3.85
CA TYR A 320 24.84 -14.62 -4.45
C TYR A 320 26.35 -14.79 -4.59
N THR A 321 27.07 -13.71 -4.91
CA THR A 321 28.50 -13.78 -5.25
C THR A 321 29.41 -13.14 -4.22
N GLY A 322 28.85 -12.48 -3.20
CA GLY A 322 29.59 -11.68 -2.23
C GLY A 322 29.78 -10.21 -2.67
N ARG A 323 29.92 -9.33 -1.67
CA ARG A 323 30.03 -7.87 -1.86
C ARG A 323 31.25 -7.47 -2.69
N GLU A 324 32.40 -8.07 -2.42
CA GLU A 324 33.66 -7.77 -3.14
C GLU A 324 33.54 -8.01 -4.64
N VAL A 325 32.81 -9.07 -5.03
CA VAL A 325 32.60 -9.42 -6.44
C VAL A 325 31.68 -8.43 -7.13
N ALA A 326 30.59 -8.02 -6.45
CA ALA A 326 29.68 -7.01 -6.99
C ALA A 326 30.36 -5.64 -7.11
N GLU A 327 31.20 -5.27 -6.15
CA GLU A 327 32.00 -4.04 -6.21
C GLU A 327 33.03 -4.10 -7.34
N HIS A 328 33.71 -5.23 -7.53
CA HIS A 328 34.61 -5.45 -8.66
C HIS A 328 33.85 -5.33 -9.98
N LEU A 329 32.72 -6.03 -10.12
CA LEU A 329 31.88 -5.96 -11.32
C LEU A 329 31.49 -4.52 -11.66
N ALA A 330 31.14 -3.72 -10.65
CA ALA A 330 30.79 -2.31 -10.83
C ALA A 330 31.93 -1.45 -11.42
N THR A 331 33.19 -1.89 -11.30
CA THR A 331 34.34 -1.20 -11.89
C THR A 331 34.66 -1.63 -13.32
N VAL A 332 34.25 -2.84 -13.72
CA VAL A 332 34.56 -3.41 -15.05
C VAL A 332 33.35 -3.40 -16.01
N MET A 333 32.15 -3.16 -15.51
CA MET A 333 30.93 -3.16 -16.32
C MET A 333 30.69 -1.83 -17.06
N VAL A 334 29.93 -1.89 -18.15
CA VAL A 334 29.62 -0.72 -18.97
C VAL A 334 28.40 0.01 -18.41
N TRP A 335 28.61 1.27 -18.01
CA TRP A 335 27.57 2.20 -17.58
C TRP A 335 27.16 3.15 -18.72
N ASN A 336 25.95 3.69 -18.65
CA ASN A 336 25.52 4.78 -19.52
C ASN A 336 25.73 6.10 -18.78
N ASP A 337 26.93 6.67 -18.90
CA ASP A 337 27.25 7.95 -18.29
C ASP A 337 26.57 9.08 -19.09
N ALA A 338 25.38 9.49 -18.65
CA ALA A 338 24.64 10.62 -19.23
C ALA A 338 25.17 12.00 -18.78
N GLU A 339 26.34 12.09 -18.16
CA GLU A 339 26.97 13.37 -17.78
C GLU A 339 28.33 13.57 -18.48
N ALA A 340 28.27 13.96 -19.75
CA ALA A 340 29.29 14.82 -20.37
C ALA A 340 28.67 15.63 -21.52
N GLY A 341 27.59 16.34 -21.20
CA GLY A 341 27.03 17.42 -22.00
C GLY A 341 27.32 18.76 -21.35
N GLU A 342 28.57 19.22 -21.39
CA GLU A 342 28.88 20.65 -21.36
C GLU A 342 30.13 20.91 -22.21
N ARG A 343 29.91 21.53 -23.38
CA ARG A 343 30.90 22.28 -24.17
C ARG A 343 30.65 23.77 -23.87
N PRO A 344 31.69 24.63 -23.88
CA PRO A 344 32.51 24.89 -25.07
C PRO A 344 33.85 24.17 -25.12
#